data_AF-A0AAU8FJR9-F1
#
_entry.id   AF-A0AAU8FJR9-F1
#
_cell.length_a   1.000
_cell.length_b   1.000
_cell.length_c   1.000
_cell.angle_alpha   90.00
_cell.angle_beta   90.00
_cell.angle_gamma   90.00
#
_symmetry.space_group_name_H-M   'P 1'
#
loop_
_entity.id
_entity.type
_entity.pdbx_description
1 polymer ?
#
loop_
_entity_poly.entity_id
_entity_poly.type
_entity_poly.pdbx_seq_one_letter_code
_entity_poly.pdbx_strand_id
1 'polypeptide(L)'
;MHRPVKHLLAMGLAFCLFLLTQSRLHAQEVGLQWADGLLTGQTCSPTGVATDANKNVYVTGYFTGTVDFNPAAAAANLTSLGGSDIFVAKYDQFGRYLWAKRIGAADEERGYELVADAAGNVYVTGFFSGTVDFDPNAGVSNLTTTGGAAGQDPYLLKLNTSGNFVWARRMGVGGFAWGLSFDPAGNIIVGGIYGCWNRHIRLLLCYFRRRV
;
A
#
# COMPACT_ATOMS: atom_id res chain seq x y z
N MET A 1 -40.06 23.80 -66.28
CA MET A 1 -39.13 24.08 -65.17
C MET A 1 -39.33 23.05 -64.06
N HIS A 2 -38.57 21.94 -64.07
CA HIS A 2 -38.47 21.05 -62.91
C HIS A 2 -37.15 20.30 -62.98
N ARG A 3 -36.14 20.74 -62.21
CA ARG A 3 -34.86 20.05 -62.04
C ARG A 3 -34.98 19.06 -60.86
N PRO A 4 -34.29 17.90 -60.91
CA PRO A 4 -34.51 16.82 -59.95
C PRO A 4 -33.77 17.09 -58.63
N VAL A 5 -34.51 17.05 -57.51
CA VAL A 5 -33.99 17.19 -56.13
C VAL A 5 -33.49 15.84 -55.55
N LYS A 6 -33.55 14.76 -56.32
CA LYS A 6 -33.33 13.38 -55.81
C LYS A 6 -31.87 13.04 -55.47
N HIS A 7 -30.89 13.80 -55.96
CA HIS A 7 -29.46 13.49 -55.73
C HIS A 7 -28.88 14.08 -54.43
N LEU A 8 -29.44 15.17 -53.90
CA LEU A 8 -28.91 15.78 -52.67
C LEU A 8 -29.29 15.01 -51.39
N LEU A 9 -30.48 14.38 -51.35
CA LEU A 9 -30.90 13.60 -50.18
C LEU A 9 -30.12 12.28 -50.03
N ALA A 10 -29.68 11.67 -51.13
CA ALA A 10 -28.91 10.42 -51.09
C ALA A 10 -27.47 10.64 -50.58
N MET A 11 -26.83 11.77 -50.90
CA MET A 11 -25.50 12.12 -50.39
C MET A 11 -25.51 12.48 -48.90
N GLY A 12 -26.57 13.13 -48.40
CA GLY A 12 -26.71 13.46 -46.97
C GLY A 12 -26.90 12.22 -46.08
N LEU A 13 -27.70 11.25 -46.53
CA LEU A 13 -27.91 10.00 -45.79
C LEU A 13 -26.66 9.11 -45.76
N ALA A 14 -25.91 9.04 -46.87
CA ALA A 14 -24.68 8.26 -46.93
C ALA A 14 -23.55 8.84 -46.05
N PHE A 15 -23.48 10.18 -45.91
CA PHE A 15 -22.49 10.84 -45.06
C PHE A 15 -22.83 10.70 -43.56
N CYS A 16 -24.12 10.75 -43.19
CA CYS A 16 -24.57 10.44 -41.82
C CYS A 16 -24.33 8.96 -41.45
N LEU A 17 -24.49 8.02 -42.39
CA LEU A 17 -24.23 6.59 -42.13
C LEU A 17 -22.73 6.29 -41.97
N PHE A 18 -21.83 7.07 -42.58
CA PHE A 18 -20.38 6.92 -42.44
C PHE A 18 -19.84 7.51 -41.13
N LEU A 19 -20.50 8.55 -40.58
CA LEU A 19 -20.15 9.13 -39.28
C LEU A 19 -20.67 8.31 -38.09
N LEU A 20 -21.70 7.48 -38.29
CA LEU A 20 -22.24 6.58 -37.26
C LEU A 20 -21.47 5.25 -37.11
N THR A 21 -20.49 4.96 -37.97
CA THR A 21 -19.63 3.76 -37.84
C THR A 21 -18.27 4.04 -37.20
N GLN A 22 -17.94 5.30 -36.89
CA GLN A 22 -16.62 5.72 -36.39
C GLN A 22 -16.57 5.89 -34.87
N SER A 23 -17.69 5.88 -34.15
CA SER A 23 -17.68 5.90 -32.69
C SER A 23 -17.42 4.50 -32.13
N ARG A 24 -16.17 4.03 -32.25
CA ARG A 24 -15.70 2.96 -31.37
C ARG A 24 -15.55 3.56 -29.98
N LEU A 25 -16.59 3.39 -29.15
CA LEU A 25 -16.43 3.41 -27.71
C LEU A 25 -15.47 2.26 -27.37
N HIS A 26 -14.18 2.55 -27.32
CA HIS A 26 -13.23 1.65 -26.70
C HIS A 26 -13.51 1.75 -25.20
N ALA A 27 -14.24 0.79 -24.66
CA ALA A 27 -13.99 0.43 -23.28
C ALA A 27 -12.49 0.07 -23.23
N GLN A 28 -11.74 0.72 -22.35
CA GLN A 28 -10.33 0.38 -22.15
C GLN A 28 -10.30 -1.11 -21.82
N GLU A 29 -9.69 -1.92 -22.69
CA GLU A 29 -9.44 -3.31 -22.34
C GLU A 29 -8.53 -3.24 -21.11
N VAL A 30 -9.08 -3.60 -19.95
CA VAL A 30 -8.31 -3.74 -18.72
C VAL A 30 -7.51 -5.02 -18.90
N GLY A 31 -6.48 -4.95 -19.76
CA GLY A 31 -5.57 -6.04 -20.01
C GLY A 31 -4.87 -6.35 -18.70
N LEU A 32 -5.39 -7.35 -17.98
CA LEU A 32 -4.80 -7.84 -16.74
C LEU A 32 -3.39 -8.30 -17.07
N GLN A 33 -2.39 -7.56 -16.60
CA GLN A 33 -0.99 -7.89 -16.90
C GLN A 33 -0.55 -9.15 -16.14
N TRP A 34 -0.96 -9.27 -14.88
CA TRP A 34 -0.67 -10.42 -14.03
C TRP A 34 -1.66 -10.47 -12.84
N ALA A 35 -1.82 -11.66 -12.28
CA ALA A 35 -2.47 -11.87 -10.98
C ALA A 35 -1.88 -13.13 -10.36
N ASP A 36 -1.15 -12.97 -9.26
CA ASP A 36 -0.53 -14.08 -8.53
C ASP A 36 -1.14 -14.18 -7.13
N GLY A 37 -1.68 -15.35 -6.81
CA GLY A 37 -2.14 -15.67 -5.46
C GLY A 37 -0.96 -16.07 -4.57
N LEU A 38 -0.88 -15.50 -3.37
CA LEU A 38 -0.01 -16.02 -2.32
C LEU A 38 -0.59 -17.37 -1.88
N LEU A 39 -0.02 -18.47 -2.38
CA LEU A 39 -0.51 -19.83 -2.14
C LEU A 39 -0.15 -20.27 -0.71
N THR A 40 -0.98 -19.90 0.26
CA THR A 40 -0.71 -20.22 1.67
C THR A 40 -1.91 -20.87 2.33
N GLY A 41 -1.69 -22.00 3.00
CA GLY A 41 -2.65 -22.59 3.95
C GLY A 41 -2.77 -21.81 5.26
N GLN A 42 -2.39 -20.53 5.26
CA GLN A 42 -2.27 -19.63 6.40
C GLN A 42 -2.90 -18.27 6.04
N THR A 43 -3.19 -17.46 7.05
CA THR A 43 -3.77 -16.13 6.85
C THR A 43 -2.72 -15.15 6.34
N CYS A 44 -2.94 -14.59 5.16
CA CYS A 44 -2.26 -13.39 4.66
C CYS A 44 -3.33 -12.37 4.28
N SER A 45 -3.20 -11.14 4.76
CA SER A 45 -4.18 -10.07 4.54
C SER A 45 -3.48 -8.82 4.06
N PRO A 46 -3.33 -8.62 2.74
CA PRO A 46 -2.85 -7.36 2.19
C PRO A 46 -3.88 -6.26 2.45
N THR A 47 -3.43 -5.12 2.95
CA THR A 47 -4.28 -3.99 3.37
C THR A 47 -3.92 -2.69 2.67
N GLY A 48 -2.65 -2.51 2.27
CA GLY A 48 -2.17 -1.32 1.58
C GLY A 48 -1.35 -1.66 0.34
N VAL A 49 -1.46 -0.80 -0.68
CA VAL A 49 -0.69 -0.90 -1.93
C VAL A 49 -0.28 0.49 -2.41
N ALA A 50 0.93 0.62 -2.96
CA ALA A 50 1.37 1.83 -3.64
C ALA A 50 2.33 1.49 -4.78
N THR A 51 2.62 2.48 -5.62
CA THR A 51 3.61 2.37 -6.70
C THR A 51 4.65 3.48 -6.62
N ASP A 52 5.87 3.21 -7.09
CA ASP A 52 6.89 4.24 -7.30
C ASP A 52 6.95 4.72 -8.76
N ALA A 53 7.81 5.70 -9.05
CA ALA A 53 8.00 6.26 -10.38
C ALA A 53 8.49 5.23 -11.42
N ASN A 54 9.11 4.13 -10.98
CA ASN A 54 9.53 3.01 -11.83
C ASN A 54 8.42 1.96 -11.99
N LYS A 55 7.21 2.26 -11.50
CA LYS A 55 6.05 1.36 -11.50
C LYS A 55 6.27 0.06 -10.72
N ASN A 56 7.23 0.04 -9.79
CA ASN A 56 7.30 -1.06 -8.85
C ASN A 56 6.07 -0.98 -7.94
N VAL A 57 5.50 -2.14 -7.61
CA VAL A 57 4.35 -2.28 -6.72
C VAL A 57 4.85 -2.64 -5.34
N TYR A 58 4.38 -1.92 -4.33
CA TYR A 58 4.63 -2.19 -2.93
C TYR A 58 3.32 -2.62 -2.28
N VAL A 59 3.36 -3.65 -1.45
CA VAL A 59 2.21 -4.17 -0.73
C VAL A 59 2.57 -4.32 0.74
N THR A 60 1.64 -3.98 1.63
CA THR A 60 1.75 -4.23 3.07
C THR A 60 0.50 -4.90 3.58
N GLY A 61 0.61 -5.44 4.78
CA GLY A 61 -0.48 -6.09 5.48
C GLY A 61 0.05 -6.82 6.68
N TYR A 62 -0.63 -7.90 7.01
CA TYR A 62 -0.19 -8.82 8.06
C TYR A 62 -0.39 -10.26 7.64
N PHE A 63 0.38 -11.15 8.27
CA PHE A 63 0.30 -12.58 8.02
C PHE A 63 0.61 -13.39 9.28
N THR A 64 0.14 -14.64 9.32
CA THR A 64 0.45 -15.61 10.37
C THR A 64 1.13 -16.84 9.76
N GLY A 65 2.04 -17.47 10.49
CA GLY A 65 2.74 -18.67 10.02
C GLY A 65 3.73 -18.35 8.90
N THR A 66 4.00 -19.33 8.03
CA THR A 66 4.91 -19.16 6.88
C THR A 66 4.14 -18.84 5.61
N VAL A 67 4.54 -17.75 4.94
CA VAL A 67 3.99 -17.30 3.65
C VAL A 67 5.12 -17.20 2.63
N ASP A 68 4.89 -17.75 1.43
CA ASP A 68 5.77 -17.55 0.28
C ASP A 68 5.36 -16.30 -0.49
N PHE A 69 6.24 -15.28 -0.50
CA PHE A 69 6.02 -14.03 -1.23
C PHE A 69 6.44 -14.09 -2.71
N ASN A 70 6.94 -15.24 -3.19
CA ASN A 70 7.33 -15.49 -4.57
C ASN A 70 6.89 -16.89 -5.07
N PRO A 71 5.57 -17.18 -5.09
CA PRO A 71 5.06 -18.51 -5.43
C PRO A 71 5.31 -18.93 -6.89
N ALA A 72 5.61 -17.98 -7.78
CA ALA A 72 5.86 -18.23 -9.19
C ALA A 72 7.28 -18.74 -9.48
N ALA A 73 8.21 -18.71 -8.52
CA ALA A 73 9.60 -19.09 -8.71
C ALA A 73 10.21 -19.69 -7.43
N ALA A 74 11.50 -19.42 -7.16
CA ALA A 74 12.15 -19.87 -5.93
C ALA A 74 11.49 -19.20 -4.71
N ALA A 75 11.06 -20.02 -3.75
CA ALA A 75 10.30 -19.56 -2.59
C ALA A 75 11.00 -18.44 -1.83
N ALA A 76 10.26 -17.37 -1.55
CA ALA A 76 10.66 -16.25 -0.73
C ALA A 76 9.84 -16.26 0.57
N ASN A 77 10.13 -17.25 1.41
CA ASN A 77 9.36 -17.50 2.63
C ASN A 77 9.68 -16.47 3.72
N LEU A 78 8.64 -15.92 4.34
CA LEU A 78 8.70 -15.26 5.63
C LEU A 78 7.85 -16.03 6.63
N THR A 79 8.33 -16.15 7.88
CA THR A 79 7.62 -16.82 8.97
C THR A 79 7.36 -15.81 10.08
N SER A 80 6.11 -15.67 10.53
CA SER A 80 5.77 -14.80 11.67
C SER A 80 6.45 -15.29 12.96
N LEU A 81 6.79 -14.37 13.87
CA LEU A 81 7.49 -14.72 15.13
C LEU A 81 6.56 -15.10 16.29
N GLY A 82 5.24 -14.98 16.10
CA GLY A 82 4.24 -15.35 17.08
C GLY A 82 2.85 -15.15 16.51
N GLY A 83 2.20 -14.05 16.90
CA GLY A 83 0.93 -13.61 16.34
C GLY A 83 1.02 -13.23 14.85
N SER A 84 0.22 -12.25 14.47
CA SER A 84 0.32 -11.69 13.12
C SER A 84 1.47 -10.72 13.03
N ASP A 85 2.31 -10.83 12.00
CA ASP A 85 3.42 -9.92 11.76
C ASP A 85 3.14 -9.01 10.56
N ILE A 86 3.71 -7.81 10.56
CA ILE A 86 3.70 -6.91 9.41
C ILE A 86 4.56 -7.52 8.29
N PHE A 87 4.06 -7.46 7.06
CA PHE A 87 4.92 -7.61 5.89
C PHE A 87 4.97 -6.33 5.06
N VAL A 88 6.09 -6.12 4.38
CA VAL A 88 6.22 -5.19 3.26
C VAL A 88 6.87 -5.96 2.13
N ALA A 89 6.20 -6.03 0.98
CA ALA A 89 6.69 -6.69 -0.21
C ALA A 89 6.79 -5.70 -1.37
N LYS A 90 7.79 -5.92 -2.24
CA LYS A 90 8.01 -5.15 -3.45
C LYS A 90 8.08 -6.10 -4.64
N TYR A 91 7.35 -5.74 -5.68
CA TYR A 91 7.31 -6.39 -6.98
C TYR A 91 7.63 -5.36 -8.06
N ASP A 92 8.16 -5.79 -9.19
CA ASP A 92 8.31 -4.89 -10.32
C ASP A 92 6.98 -4.66 -11.06
N GLN A 93 7.01 -3.84 -12.12
CA GLN A 93 5.80 -3.51 -12.91
C GLN A 93 5.12 -4.73 -13.55
N PHE A 94 5.82 -5.87 -13.65
CA PHE A 94 5.30 -7.12 -14.21
C PHE A 94 4.91 -8.13 -13.13
N GLY A 95 4.89 -7.73 -11.86
CA GLY A 95 4.54 -8.61 -10.73
C GLY A 95 5.68 -9.51 -10.29
N ARG A 96 6.90 -9.35 -10.83
CA ARG A 96 8.04 -10.20 -10.44
C ARG A 96 8.55 -9.76 -9.08
N TYR A 97 8.72 -10.73 -8.19
CA TYR A 97 9.24 -10.52 -6.84
C TYR A 97 10.61 -9.81 -6.85
N LEU A 98 10.75 -8.77 -6.04
CA LEU A 98 12.03 -8.09 -5.81
C LEU A 98 12.52 -8.35 -4.37
N TRP A 99 11.67 -8.10 -3.38
CA TRP A 99 11.96 -8.39 -1.97
C TRP A 99 10.68 -8.44 -1.13
N ALA A 100 10.73 -9.14 0.01
CA ALA A 100 9.77 -9.03 1.09
C ALA A 100 10.49 -8.93 2.44
N LYS A 101 9.88 -8.19 3.36
CA LYS A 101 10.39 -7.91 4.71
C LYS A 101 9.31 -8.20 5.73
N ARG A 102 9.69 -8.84 6.82
CA ARG A 102 8.84 -9.08 8.00
C ARG A 102 9.26 -8.15 9.12
N ILE A 103 8.28 -7.57 9.80
CA ILE A 103 8.47 -6.81 11.04
C ILE A 103 7.43 -7.31 12.04
N GLY A 104 7.88 -7.81 13.18
CA GLY A 104 7.00 -8.34 14.20
C GLY A 104 7.75 -9.04 15.31
N ALA A 105 7.02 -9.40 16.37
CA ALA A 105 7.49 -10.00 17.59
C ALA A 105 6.55 -11.15 18.01
N ALA A 106 6.38 -11.36 19.31
CA ALA A 106 5.56 -12.45 19.83
C ALA A 106 4.05 -12.17 19.72
N ASP A 107 3.65 -10.90 19.70
CA ASP A 107 2.25 -10.45 19.77
C ASP A 107 1.70 -10.10 18.38
N GLU A 108 0.67 -9.25 18.30
CA GLU A 108 0.08 -8.79 17.04
C GLU A 108 0.67 -7.45 16.58
N GLU A 109 1.17 -7.46 15.35
CA GLU A 109 1.56 -6.31 14.56
C GLU A 109 0.86 -6.32 13.21
N ARG A 110 0.30 -5.18 12.79
CA ARG A 110 -0.39 -5.09 11.50
C ARG A 110 0.00 -3.86 10.72
N GLY A 111 0.27 -4.04 9.43
CA GLY A 111 0.29 -2.96 8.45
C GLY A 111 -1.12 -2.67 7.96
N TYR A 112 -1.45 -1.39 7.76
CA TYR A 112 -2.77 -0.96 7.28
C TYR A 112 -2.71 -0.18 5.98
N GLU A 113 -1.77 0.77 5.85
CA GLU A 113 -1.60 1.54 4.63
C GLU A 113 -0.12 1.77 4.36
N LEU A 114 0.21 1.96 3.09
CA LEU A 114 1.55 2.35 2.68
C LEU A 114 1.51 3.39 1.56
N VAL A 115 2.53 4.24 1.52
CA VAL A 115 2.78 5.16 0.40
C VAL A 115 4.26 5.12 0.02
N ALA A 116 4.56 5.38 -1.25
CA ALA A 116 5.93 5.51 -1.75
C ALA A 116 6.23 6.97 -2.10
N ASP A 117 7.39 7.48 -1.71
CA ASP A 117 7.86 8.78 -2.18
C ASP A 117 8.54 8.69 -3.56
N ALA A 118 8.82 9.84 -4.17
CA ALA A 118 9.46 9.90 -5.49
C ALA A 118 10.86 9.24 -5.55
N ALA A 119 11.52 9.04 -4.41
CA ALA A 119 12.79 8.31 -4.33
C ALA A 119 12.59 6.79 -4.10
N GLY A 120 11.34 6.33 -4.06
CA GLY A 120 10.99 4.94 -3.81
C GLY A 120 11.17 4.51 -2.35
N ASN A 121 11.28 5.45 -1.39
CA ASN A 121 11.16 5.09 0.01
C ASN A 121 9.70 4.84 0.33
N VAL A 122 9.42 3.80 1.11
CA VAL A 122 8.07 3.46 1.54
C VAL A 122 7.83 3.87 2.97
N TYR A 123 6.60 4.30 3.24
CA TYR A 123 6.11 4.67 4.54
C TYR A 123 4.93 3.76 4.83
N VAL A 124 4.89 3.20 6.04
CA VAL A 124 3.88 2.21 6.43
C VAL A 124 3.28 2.65 7.76
N THR A 125 1.96 2.57 7.85
CA THR A 125 1.21 2.81 9.09
C THR A 125 0.50 1.56 9.57
N GLY A 126 0.25 1.52 10.87
CA GLY A 126 -0.42 0.40 11.48
C GLY A 126 -0.46 0.49 13.00
N PHE A 127 -0.51 -0.66 13.65
CA PHE A 127 -0.31 -0.79 15.09
C PHE A 127 0.66 -1.93 15.41
N PHE A 128 1.24 -1.87 16.61
CA PHE A 128 2.05 -2.94 17.15
C PHE A 128 1.75 -3.15 18.64
N SER A 129 2.12 -4.33 19.15
CA SER A 129 1.94 -4.74 20.55
C SER A 129 3.31 -5.04 21.18
N GLY A 130 3.45 -4.86 22.50
CA GLY A 130 4.70 -5.19 23.20
C GLY A 130 5.92 -4.40 22.74
N THR A 131 7.06 -5.08 22.61
CA THR A 131 8.31 -4.50 22.06
C THR A 131 8.63 -5.15 20.73
N VAL A 132 8.76 -4.34 19.69
CA VAL A 132 8.99 -4.78 18.32
C VAL A 132 10.22 -4.10 17.77
N ASP A 133 11.10 -4.89 17.15
CA ASP A 133 12.20 -4.38 16.34
C ASP A 133 11.67 -3.99 14.95
N PHE A 134 11.72 -2.71 14.64
CA PHE A 134 11.26 -2.17 13.36
C PHE A 134 12.33 -2.18 12.26
N ASP A 135 13.56 -2.63 12.55
CA ASP A 135 14.57 -2.88 11.54
C ASP A 135 14.42 -4.30 10.97
N PRO A 136 14.00 -4.49 9.70
CA PRO A 136 13.82 -5.83 9.13
C PRO A 136 15.15 -6.48 8.69
N ASN A 137 16.30 -5.84 8.97
CA ASN A 137 17.64 -6.33 8.64
C ASN A 137 18.39 -6.76 9.91
N ALA A 138 19.70 -6.49 9.99
CA ALA A 138 20.57 -6.92 11.10
C ALA A 138 20.73 -5.86 12.21
N GLY A 139 20.23 -4.64 11.98
CA GLY A 139 20.21 -3.61 13.01
C GLY A 139 19.08 -3.85 14.00
N VAL A 140 19.04 -3.02 15.05
CA VAL A 140 17.98 -3.06 16.07
C VAL A 140 17.39 -1.67 16.21
N SER A 141 16.08 -1.56 16.02
CA SER A 141 15.29 -0.35 16.26
C SER A 141 14.00 -0.67 17.00
N ASN A 142 14.13 -0.89 18.30
CA ASN A 142 13.00 -1.24 19.14
C ASN A 142 12.06 -0.05 19.37
N LEU A 143 10.77 -0.29 19.13
CA LEU A 143 9.69 0.49 19.71
C LEU A 143 8.95 -0.38 20.74
N THR A 144 8.64 0.21 21.89
CA THR A 144 7.85 -0.44 22.94
C THR A 144 6.54 0.32 23.10
N THR A 145 5.42 -0.41 23.15
CA THR A 145 4.12 0.19 23.44
C THR A 145 4.08 0.71 24.87
N THR A 146 3.21 1.69 25.13
CA THR A 146 3.00 2.24 26.48
C THR A 146 1.86 1.58 27.24
N GLY A 147 1.27 0.52 26.68
CA GLY A 147 0.19 -0.21 27.35
C GLY A 147 -1.08 0.61 27.55
N GLY A 148 -1.49 1.42 26.56
CA GLY A 148 -2.80 2.08 26.55
C GLY A 148 -3.95 1.06 26.71
N ALA A 149 -5.21 1.53 26.80
CA ALA A 149 -6.36 0.66 27.11
C ALA A 149 -6.52 -0.59 26.20
N ALA A 150 -5.93 -0.59 25.00
CA ALA A 150 -5.95 -1.70 24.04
C ALA A 150 -4.62 -2.51 23.96
N GLY A 151 -3.59 -2.16 24.75
CA GLY A 151 -2.27 -2.81 24.70
C GLY A 151 -1.43 -2.52 23.45
N GLN A 152 -1.95 -1.71 22.53
CA GLN A 152 -1.39 -1.46 21.19
C GLN A 152 -1.12 0.02 20.97
N ASP A 153 0.00 0.35 20.32
CA ASP A 153 0.30 1.74 19.92
C ASP A 153 0.41 1.86 18.39
N PRO A 154 -0.04 2.99 17.82
CA PRO A 154 0.09 3.24 16.39
C PRO A 154 1.53 3.61 16.02
N TYR A 155 1.98 3.17 14.84
CA TYR A 155 3.31 3.46 14.32
C TYR A 155 3.30 4.08 12.92
N LEU A 156 4.41 4.74 12.60
CA LEU A 156 4.82 5.12 11.25
C LEU A 156 6.25 4.63 11.03
N LEU A 157 6.42 3.78 10.03
CA LEU A 157 7.69 3.22 9.61
C LEU A 157 8.11 3.86 8.30
N LYS A 158 9.42 4.09 8.11
CA LYS A 158 10.03 4.38 6.83
C LYS A 158 11.10 3.34 6.49
N LEU A 159 10.97 2.73 5.31
CA LEU A 159 12.00 1.91 4.68
C LEU A 159 12.49 2.58 3.39
N ASN A 160 13.74 2.33 3.01
CA ASN A 160 14.25 2.78 1.72
C ASN A 160 13.80 1.86 0.57
N THR A 161 14.17 2.18 -0.67
CA THR A 161 13.73 1.42 -1.86
C THR A 161 14.19 -0.05 -1.91
N SER A 162 15.23 -0.39 -1.12
CA SER A 162 15.75 -1.75 -0.95
C SER A 162 15.11 -2.48 0.23
N GLY A 163 14.13 -1.86 0.89
CA GLY A 163 13.47 -2.41 2.09
C GLY A 163 14.33 -2.33 3.35
N ASN A 164 15.39 -1.52 3.37
CA ASN A 164 16.21 -1.33 4.58
C ASN A 164 15.59 -0.26 5.47
N PHE A 165 15.75 -0.42 6.78
CA PHE A 165 15.29 0.53 7.78
C PHE A 165 15.87 1.94 7.58
N VAL A 166 15.03 2.96 7.76
CA VAL A 166 15.46 4.36 7.82
C VAL A 166 15.11 4.97 9.18
N TRP A 167 13.84 4.87 9.59
CA TRP A 167 13.39 5.22 10.93
C TRP A 167 11.99 4.64 11.19
N ALA A 168 11.63 4.49 12.46
CA ALA A 168 10.26 4.22 12.89
C ALA A 168 9.87 5.18 14.03
N ARG A 169 8.57 5.48 14.13
CA ARG A 169 8.01 6.36 15.15
C ARG A 169 6.73 5.79 15.70
N ARG A 170 6.64 5.74 17.02
CA ARG A 170 5.39 5.59 17.76
C ARG A 170 4.63 6.92 17.72
N MET A 171 3.34 6.90 17.37
CA MET A 171 2.56 8.12 17.08
C MET A 171 1.52 8.50 18.13
N GLY A 172 1.43 7.77 19.24
CA GLY A 172 0.48 8.04 20.30
C GLY A 172 0.51 6.95 21.38
N VAL A 173 -0.51 6.96 22.24
CA VAL A 173 -0.74 5.92 23.24
C VAL A 173 -2.09 5.28 22.96
N GLY A 174 -2.18 3.97 22.73
CA GLY A 174 -3.45 3.34 22.36
C GLY A 174 -3.92 3.69 20.94
N GLY A 175 -4.29 2.68 20.16
CA GLY A 175 -5.05 2.84 18.93
C GLY A 175 -4.29 2.51 17.65
N PHE A 176 -4.73 3.10 16.54
CA PHE A 176 -4.45 2.63 15.19
C PHE A 176 -4.15 3.78 14.23
N ALA A 177 -3.13 3.63 13.40
CA ALA A 177 -2.89 4.51 12.26
C ALA A 177 -3.35 3.83 10.96
N TRP A 178 -4.53 4.20 10.48
CA TRP A 178 -5.14 3.60 9.28
C TRP A 178 -4.83 4.35 7.99
N GLY A 179 -4.67 5.66 8.09
CA GLY A 179 -4.55 6.59 6.98
C GLY A 179 -3.12 7.09 6.80
N LEU A 180 -2.64 7.16 5.56
CA LEU A 180 -1.32 7.67 5.21
C LEU A 180 -1.34 8.32 3.82
N SER A 181 -0.91 9.58 3.73
CA SER A 181 -0.77 10.29 2.45
C SER A 181 0.35 11.33 2.50
N PHE A 182 0.71 11.87 1.33
CA PHE A 182 1.59 13.03 1.24
C PHE A 182 0.81 14.29 0.88
N ASP A 183 1.21 15.43 1.45
CA ASP A 183 0.82 16.73 0.90
C ASP A 183 1.62 17.05 -0.39
N PRO A 184 1.23 18.08 -1.18
CA PRO A 184 1.98 18.48 -2.38
C PRO A 184 3.44 18.89 -2.14
N ALA A 185 3.82 19.17 -0.89
CA ALA A 185 5.20 19.48 -0.50
C ALA A 185 5.98 18.23 -0.02
N GLY A 186 5.37 17.04 -0.04
CA GLY A 186 5.98 15.77 0.34
C GLY A 186 6.03 15.51 1.85
N ASN A 187 5.24 16.24 2.64
CA ASN A 187 5.09 15.99 4.09
C ASN A 187 4.09 14.87 4.33
N ILE A 188 4.30 14.14 5.42
CA ILE A 188 3.51 12.94 5.72
C ILE A 188 2.28 13.36 6.53
N ILE A 189 1.12 12.96 6.05
CA ILE A 189 -0.18 13.10 6.71
C ILE A 189 -0.62 11.72 7.16
N VAL A 190 -0.83 11.57 8.46
CA VAL A 190 -1.30 10.31 9.05
C VAL A 190 -2.67 10.51 9.68
N GLY A 191 -3.61 9.64 9.33
CA GLY A 191 -4.95 9.57 9.92
C GLY A 191 -5.14 8.30 10.74
N GLY A 192 -5.94 8.39 11.80
CA GLY A 192 -6.20 7.26 12.68
C GLY A 192 -6.87 7.65 13.99
N ILE A 193 -6.98 6.67 14.88
CA ILE A 193 -7.47 6.85 16.24
C ILE A 193 -6.29 6.72 17.18
N TYR A 194 -6.03 7.78 17.95
CA TYR A 194 -4.93 7.85 18.88
C TYR A 194 -5.49 8.18 20.26
N GLY A 195 -5.07 7.46 21.29
CA GLY A 195 -5.11 8.02 22.63
C GLY A 195 -4.07 9.14 22.72
N CYS A 196 -4.53 10.30 23.20
CA CYS A 196 -3.64 11.41 23.50
C CYS A 196 -2.94 11.14 24.83
N TRP A 197 -1.75 11.72 25.05
CA TRP A 197 -1.03 11.66 26.34
C TRP A 197 -1.86 12.15 27.55
N ASN A 198 -3.04 12.76 27.33
CA ASN A 198 -4.06 13.14 28.31
C ASN A 198 -5.39 12.36 28.18
N ARG A 199 -5.34 11.01 28.18
CA ARG A 199 -6.43 10.03 28.43
C ARG A 199 -7.77 10.18 27.67
N HIS A 200 -7.87 11.01 26.64
CA HIS A 200 -9.04 11.05 25.74
C HIS A 200 -8.64 10.55 24.34
N ILE A 201 -9.47 9.69 23.77
CA ILE A 201 -9.38 9.26 22.36
C ILE A 201 -9.84 10.43 21.49
N ARG A 202 -9.03 10.84 20.51
CA ARG A 202 -9.40 11.87 19.53
C ARG A 202 -9.02 11.40 18.12
N LEU A 203 -9.87 11.72 17.14
CA LEU A 203 -9.46 11.72 15.73
C LEU A 203 -8.36 12.78 15.60
N LEU A 204 -7.14 12.36 15.28
CA LEU A 204 -6.00 13.25 15.19
C LEU A 204 -5.37 13.13 13.80
N LEU A 205 -5.11 14.27 13.19
CA LEU A 205 -4.27 14.36 11.99
C LEU A 205 -2.85 14.66 12.46
N CYS A 206 -1.94 13.72 12.31
CA CYS A 206 -0.52 13.95 12.62
C CYS A 206 0.20 14.39 11.35
N TYR A 207 0.87 15.55 11.42
CA TYR A 207 1.61 16.15 10.31
C TYR A 207 3.11 16.11 10.60
N PHE A 208 3.88 15.44 9.75
CA PHE A 208 5.35 15.37 9.88
C PHE A 208 6.03 16.15 8.76
N ARG A 209 6.73 17.23 9.13
CA ARG A 209 7.54 18.02 8.20
C ARG A 209 8.83 17.30 7.86
N ARG A 210 9.19 17.17 6.58
CA ARG A 210 10.55 16.74 6.19
C ARG A 210 11.56 17.79 6.67
N ARG A 211 12.54 17.39 7.47
CA ARG A 211 13.76 18.20 7.61
C ARG A 211 14.60 17.95 6.35
N VAL A 212 14.87 19.03 5.63
CA VAL A 212 15.82 19.06 4.50
C VAL A 212 17.23 18.91 5.05
#